data_AF-A0A496V9Z2-F1
#
_entry.id   AF-A0A496V9Z2-F1
#
_cell.length_a   1.000
_cell.length_b   1.000
_cell.length_c   1.000
_cell.angle_alpha   90.00
_cell.angle_beta   90.00
_cell.angle_gamma   90.00
#
_symmetry.space_group_name_H-M   'P 1'
#
loop_
_entity.id
_entity.type
_entity.pdbx_description
1 polymer ?
#
loop_
_entity_poly.entity_id
_entity_poly.type
_entity_poly.pdbx_seq_one_letter_code
_entity_poly.pdbx_strand_id
1 'polypeptide(L)'
;MPYSTFKSIGEVAQKFDIEVRIEQFIDKKEIKIPDYIFSRIEVSLTEDAYFINEFAICEHIISYILDEVAANYKQLLVWSRAPFNVDKEQDLVGEPDYLIAPKTKHGVMSIPPIHLG
;
A
#
# COMPACT_ATOMS: atom_id res chain seq x y z
N MET A 1 5.47 6.51 -10.76
CA MET A 1 5.77 5.73 -12.00
C MET A 1 5.28 4.31 -11.76
N PRO A 2 4.80 3.56 -12.77
CA PRO A 2 4.33 2.19 -12.52
C PRO A 2 5.45 1.34 -11.91
N TYR A 3 5.06 0.43 -11.02
CA TYR A 3 5.96 -0.48 -10.31
C TYR A 3 6.39 -1.67 -11.18
N SER A 4 6.90 -1.38 -12.39
CA SER A 4 7.43 -2.29 -13.45
C SER A 4 6.94 -1.82 -14.83
N THR A 5 7.36 -2.51 -15.88
CA THR A 5 6.82 -2.40 -17.24
C THR A 5 5.69 -3.39 -17.54
N PHE A 6 5.33 -4.27 -16.59
CA PHE A 6 4.25 -5.23 -16.75
C PHE A 6 2.90 -4.52 -16.94
N LYS A 7 2.08 -5.05 -17.85
CA LYS A 7 0.80 -4.44 -18.24
C LYS A 7 -0.40 -5.09 -17.58
N SER A 8 -0.21 -6.26 -16.95
CA SER A 8 -1.30 -7.00 -16.31
C SER A 8 -0.79 -7.94 -15.22
N ILE A 9 -1.68 -8.30 -14.29
CA ILE A 9 -1.41 -9.32 -13.26
C ILE A 9 -1.08 -10.67 -13.90
N GLY A 10 -1.76 -11.04 -15.00
CA GLY A 10 -1.51 -12.30 -15.69
C GLY A 10 -0.10 -12.42 -16.28
N GLU A 11 0.46 -11.30 -16.76
CA GLU A 11 1.84 -11.23 -17.25
C GLU A 11 2.84 -11.50 -16.12
N VAL A 12 2.62 -10.89 -14.95
CA VAL A 12 3.44 -11.11 -13.75
C VAL A 12 3.33 -12.58 -13.30
N ALA A 13 2.10 -13.10 -13.19
CA ALA A 13 1.85 -14.45 -12.71
C ALA A 13 2.53 -15.53 -13.58
N GLN A 14 2.48 -15.38 -14.91
CA GLN A 14 3.14 -16.32 -15.82
C GLN A 14 4.67 -16.21 -15.76
N LYS A 15 5.23 -15.00 -15.68
CA LYS A 15 6.69 -14.81 -15.65
C LYS A 15 7.32 -15.44 -14.40
N PHE A 16 6.64 -15.34 -13.26
CA PHE A 16 7.17 -15.78 -11.97
C PHE A 16 6.53 -17.08 -11.46
N ASP A 17 5.74 -17.77 -12.28
CA ASP A 17 5.03 -19.01 -11.93
C ASP A 17 4.21 -18.90 -10.63
N ILE A 18 3.38 -17.85 -10.54
CA ILE A 18 2.57 -17.52 -9.35
C ILE A 18 1.12 -17.98 -9.57
N GLU A 19 0.58 -18.74 -8.61
CA GLU A 19 -0.85 -19.04 -8.55
C GLU A 19 -1.65 -17.83 -8.05
N VAL A 20 -2.62 -17.38 -8.85
CA VAL A 20 -3.51 -16.26 -8.48
C VAL A 20 -4.80 -16.79 -7.88
N ARG A 21 -5.13 -16.36 -6.66
CA ARG A 21 -6.40 -16.65 -5.98
C ARG A 21 -7.19 -15.37 -5.80
N ILE A 22 -8.51 -15.44 -6.03
CA ILE A 22 -9.42 -14.32 -5.81
C ILE A 22 -10.26 -14.62 -4.58
N GLU A 23 -9.94 -13.94 -3.48
CA GLU A 23 -10.65 -14.02 -2.21
C GLU A 23 -10.98 -12.60 -1.73
N GLN A 24 -12.12 -12.42 -1.06
CA GLN A 24 -12.52 -11.09 -0.58
C GLN A 24 -11.64 -10.62 0.58
N PHE A 25 -11.27 -11.53 1.48
CA PHE A 25 -10.38 -11.29 2.60
C PHE A 25 -9.70 -12.61 2.97
N ILE A 26 -8.39 -12.57 3.18
CA ILE A 26 -7.61 -13.73 3.66
C ILE A 26 -7.84 -13.92 5.16
N ASP A 27 -7.85 -12.82 5.92
CA ASP A 27 -8.19 -12.79 7.34
C ASP A 27 -8.70 -11.39 7.73
N LYS A 28 -9.42 -11.29 8.84
CA LYS A 28 -9.93 -10.02 9.38
C LYS A 28 -9.46 -9.84 10.80
N LYS A 29 -8.83 -8.69 11.06
CA LYS A 29 -8.39 -8.30 12.40
C LYS A 29 -9.10 -7.03 12.82
N GLU A 30 -9.67 -7.05 14.02
CA GLU A 30 -10.26 -5.87 14.62
C GLU A 30 -9.17 -4.86 14.98
N ILE A 31 -9.42 -3.59 14.66
CA ILE A 31 -8.57 -2.46 15.03
C ILE A 31 -9.44 -1.41 15.73
N LYS A 32 -8.87 -0.75 16.74
CA LYS A 32 -9.54 0.35 17.43
C LYS A 32 -9.12 1.65 16.77
N ILE A 33 -10.08 2.38 16.24
CA ILE A 33 -9.89 3.67 15.58
C ILE A 33 -10.58 4.74 16.43
N PRO A 34 -9.94 5.89 16.71
CA PRO A 34 -10.61 7.01 17.35
C PRO A 34 -11.79 7.53 16.50
N ASP A 35 -12.95 7.77 17.13
CA ASP A 35 -14.17 8.21 16.43
C ASP A 35 -13.94 9.40 15.51
N TYR A 36 -13.15 10.39 15.93
CA TYR A 36 -12.89 11.59 15.14
C TYR A 36 -12.13 11.28 13.83
N ILE A 37 -11.24 10.28 13.82
CA ILE A 37 -10.53 9.85 12.60
C ILE A 37 -11.51 9.15 11.68
N PHE A 38 -12.32 8.24 12.23
CA PHE A 38 -13.30 7.50 11.46
C PHE A 38 -14.30 8.44 10.77
N SER A 39 -14.90 9.38 11.52
CA SER A 39 -15.81 10.39 10.97
C SER A 39 -15.14 11.27 9.92
N ARG A 40 -13.85 11.60 10.08
CA ARG A 40 -13.11 12.36 9.08
C ARG A 40 -12.97 11.58 7.76
N ILE A 41 -12.68 10.28 7.84
CA ILE A 41 -12.61 9.41 6.66
C ILE A 41 -13.99 9.30 5.99
N GLU A 42 -15.07 9.15 6.77
CA GLU A 42 -16.43 9.15 6.23
C GLU A 42 -16.76 10.42 5.44
N VAL A 43 -16.40 11.59 5.98
CA VAL A 43 -16.58 12.87 5.27
C VAL A 43 -15.77 12.89 3.97
N SER A 44 -14.49 12.46 3.99
CA SER A 44 -13.67 12.38 2.79
C SER A 44 -14.31 11.50 1.70
N LEU A 45 -14.98 10.41 2.07
CA LEU A 45 -15.65 9.51 1.12
C LEU A 45 -16.88 10.13 0.45
N THR A 46 -17.41 11.24 0.97
CA THR A 46 -18.57 11.95 0.39
C THR A 46 -18.18 13.11 -0.52
N GLU A 47 -16.90 13.46 -0.60
CA GLU A 47 -16.42 14.62 -1.35
C GLU A 47 -15.97 14.22 -2.76
N ASP A 48 -16.75 14.59 -3.78
CA ASP A 48 -16.47 14.29 -5.19
C ASP A 48 -15.10 14.83 -5.64
N ALA A 49 -14.65 15.96 -5.07
CA ALA A 49 -13.34 16.51 -5.37
C ALA A 49 -12.18 15.56 -5.02
N TYR A 50 -12.38 14.59 -4.12
CA TYR A 50 -11.37 13.60 -3.75
C TYR A 50 -11.34 12.38 -4.68
N PHE A 51 -12.29 12.27 -5.61
CA PHE A 51 -12.36 11.17 -6.59
C PHE A 51 -11.99 11.59 -8.02
N ILE A 52 -11.57 12.84 -8.23
CA ILE A 52 -11.31 13.38 -9.57
C ILE A 52 -10.12 12.73 -10.29
N ASN A 53 -9.17 12.17 -9.54
CA ASN A 53 -8.02 11.43 -10.07
C ASN A 53 -7.38 10.57 -8.98
N GLU A 54 -6.46 9.71 -9.40
CA GLU A 54 -5.71 8.81 -8.51
C GLU A 54 -4.94 9.55 -7.41
N PHE A 55 -4.28 10.67 -7.72
CA PHE A 55 -3.54 11.44 -6.72
C PHE A 55 -4.45 11.97 -5.60
N ALA A 56 -5.63 12.48 -5.95
CA ALA A 56 -6.60 12.97 -4.98
C ALA A 56 -7.11 11.82 -4.08
N ILE A 57 -7.40 10.65 -4.67
CA ILE A 57 -7.84 9.47 -3.92
C ILE A 57 -6.73 9.01 -2.96
N CYS A 58 -5.50 8.92 -3.45
CA CYS A 58 -4.33 8.58 -2.66
C CYS A 58 -4.17 9.54 -1.47
N GLU A 59 -4.11 10.84 -1.72
CA GLU A 59 -3.80 11.85 -0.72
C GLU A 59 -4.93 12.08 0.30
N HIS A 60 -6.20 12.00 -0.12
CA HIS A 60 -7.34 12.38 0.71
C HIS A 60 -8.14 11.21 1.29
N ILE A 61 -7.91 9.98 0.82
CA ILE A 61 -8.66 8.81 1.25
C ILE A 61 -7.71 7.70 1.69
N ILE A 62 -6.90 7.17 0.77
CA ILE A 62 -6.09 5.97 1.02
C ILE A 62 -5.04 6.23 2.09
N SER A 63 -4.32 7.35 2.02
CA SER A 63 -3.27 7.72 2.98
C SER A 63 -3.78 7.70 4.44
N TYR A 64 -4.93 8.33 4.71
CA TYR A 64 -5.50 8.40 6.06
C TYR A 64 -5.89 7.03 6.60
N ILE A 65 -6.45 6.16 5.74
CA ILE A 65 -6.78 4.79 6.13
C ILE A 65 -5.50 4.03 6.48
N LEU A 66 -4.48 4.10 5.61
CA LEU A 66 -3.22 3.39 5.84
C LEU A 66 -2.47 3.91 7.06
N ASP A 67 -2.46 5.21 7.30
CA ASP A 67 -1.80 5.84 8.46
C ASP A 67 -2.46 5.38 9.77
N GLU A 68 -3.79 5.34 9.82
CA GLU A 68 -4.52 4.89 11.00
C GLU A 68 -4.31 3.39 11.25
N VAL A 69 -4.30 2.57 10.19
CA VAL A 69 -3.96 1.15 10.30
C VAL A 69 -2.52 1.01 10.82
N ALA A 70 -1.56 1.74 10.27
CA ALA A 70 -0.15 1.68 10.67
C ALA A 70 0.08 2.18 12.10
N ALA A 71 -0.70 3.15 12.58
CA ALA A 71 -0.63 3.65 13.96
C ALA A 71 -0.85 2.56 15.02
N ASN A 72 -1.54 1.47 14.65
CA ASN A 72 -1.74 0.31 15.50
C ASN A 72 -0.49 -0.61 15.59
N TYR A 73 0.59 -0.31 14.86
CA TYR A 73 1.81 -1.11 14.77
C TYR A 73 3.07 -0.26 14.94
N LYS A 74 3.68 -0.30 16.14
CA LYS A 74 4.82 0.56 16.52
C LYS A 74 6.00 0.57 15.53
N GLN A 75 6.25 -0.55 14.86
CA GLN A 75 7.38 -0.68 13.94
C GLN A 75 7.04 -0.40 12.48
N LEU A 76 5.77 -0.23 12.10
CA LEU A 76 5.38 -0.06 10.69
C LEU A 76 5.12 1.41 10.39
N LEU A 77 5.52 1.83 9.19
CA LEU A 77 5.27 3.15 8.65
C LEU A 77 4.69 3.02 7.24
N VAL A 78 3.87 3.99 6.85
CA VAL A 78 3.42 4.15 5.47
C VAL A 78 4.46 4.97 4.72
N TRP A 79 5.03 4.38 3.68
CA TRP A 79 5.99 4.99 2.77
C TRP A 79 5.26 5.36 1.48
N SER A 80 4.93 6.64 1.32
CA SER A 80 4.27 7.13 0.11
C SER A 80 5.29 7.40 -0.97
N ARG A 81 5.05 6.85 -2.18
CA ARG A 81 5.87 7.08 -3.38
C ARG A 81 7.38 6.89 -3.13
N ALA A 82 7.74 5.88 -2.33
CA ALA A 82 9.12 5.55 -2.05
C ALA A 82 9.65 4.55 -3.10
N PRO A 83 10.82 4.80 -3.75
CA PRO A 83 11.38 3.85 -4.70
C PRO A 83 11.63 2.47 -4.08
N PHE A 84 11.23 1.41 -4.77
CA PHE A 84 11.37 0.04 -4.28
C PHE A 84 11.94 -0.89 -5.35
N ASN A 85 13.26 -0.89 -5.48
CA ASN A 85 13.95 -1.60 -6.56
C ASN A 85 14.53 -2.91 -6.05
N VAL A 86 13.78 -4.01 -6.24
CA VAL A 86 14.14 -5.33 -5.73
C VAL A 86 15.10 -6.03 -6.70
N ASP A 87 14.76 -6.04 -7.99
CA ASP A 87 15.56 -6.70 -9.03
C ASP A 87 15.39 -5.97 -10.36
N LYS A 88 16.47 -5.36 -10.85
CA LYS A 88 16.48 -4.63 -12.13
C LYS A 88 16.43 -5.56 -13.33
N GLU A 89 17.05 -6.73 -13.25
CA GLU A 89 17.12 -7.67 -14.38
C GLU A 89 15.75 -8.31 -14.61
N GLN A 90 14.98 -8.48 -13.55
CA GLN A 90 13.63 -9.04 -13.59
C GLN A 90 12.51 -7.99 -13.72
N ASP A 91 12.86 -6.71 -13.89
CA ASP A 91 11.91 -5.59 -13.99
C ASP A 91 11.02 -5.40 -12.74
N LEU A 92 11.56 -5.72 -11.57
CA LEU A 92 10.95 -5.51 -10.26
C LEU A 92 11.45 -4.20 -9.66
N VAL A 93 11.17 -3.11 -10.37
CA VAL A 93 11.62 -1.75 -10.06
C VAL A 93 10.51 -0.74 -10.26
N GLY A 94 10.53 0.32 -9.46
CA GLY A 94 9.60 1.43 -9.62
C GLY A 94 9.25 2.13 -8.32
N GLU A 95 8.14 2.85 -8.35
CA GLU A 95 7.66 3.69 -7.26
C GLU A 95 6.19 3.38 -7.02
N PRO A 96 5.87 2.44 -6.12
CA PRO A 96 4.50 2.16 -5.75
C PRO A 96 3.90 3.35 -4.98
N ASP A 97 2.58 3.50 -5.02
CA ASP A 97 1.91 4.61 -4.33
C ASP A 97 2.14 4.56 -2.82
N TYR A 98 2.10 3.35 -2.26
CA TYR A 98 2.32 3.08 -0.85
C TYR A 98 3.07 1.76 -0.62
N LEU A 99 3.94 1.76 0.38
CA LEU A 99 4.47 0.55 1.00
C LEU A 99 4.35 0.65 2.52
N ILE A 100 4.07 -0.49 3.16
CA ILE A 100 4.08 -0.59 4.61
C ILE A 100 5.33 -1.34 5.02
N ALA A 101 6.25 -0.67 5.72
CA ALA A 101 7.51 -1.27 6.12
C ALA A 101 8.10 -0.59 7.36
N PRO A 102 8.98 -1.28 8.12
CA PRO A 102 9.81 -0.64 9.12
C PRO A 102 10.79 0.35 8.53
N LYS A 103 11.26 1.27 9.37
CA LYS A 103 12.47 2.06 9.07
C LYS A 103 13.72 1.34 9.56
N THR A 104 14.79 1.45 8.79
CA THR A 104 16.13 1.04 9.23
C THR A 104 16.70 2.01 10.27
N LYS A 105 17.82 1.65 10.91
CA LYS A 105 18.57 2.57 11.80
C LYS A 105 19.04 3.85 11.10
N HIS A 106 19.08 3.86 9.77
CA HIS A 106 19.48 5.00 8.94
C HIS A 106 18.29 5.85 8.47
N GLY A 107 17.07 5.53 8.91
CA GLY A 107 15.87 6.30 8.58
C GLY A 107 15.29 6.04 7.19
N VAL A 108 15.83 5.09 6.43
CA VAL A 108 15.27 4.67 5.12
C VAL A 108 14.35 3.46 5.28
N MET A 109 13.48 3.26 4.30
CA MET A 109 12.56 2.12 4.22
C MET A 109 13.32 0.80 4.27
N SER A 110 12.88 -0.11 5.15
CA SER A 110 13.35 -1.49 5.19
C SER A 110 12.53 -2.37 4.25
N ILE A 111 12.84 -3.66 4.18
CA ILE A 111 12.08 -4.60 3.37
C ILE A 111 10.66 -4.72 3.97
N PRO A 112 9.59 -4.50 3.18
CA PRO A 112 8.23 -4.72 3.64
C PRO A 112 8.06 -6.14 4.19
N PRO A 113 7.37 -6.33 5.33
CA PRO A 113 7.11 -7.64 5.87
C PRO A 113 6.04 -8.33 5.01
N ILE A 114 6.48 -9.06 3.99
CA ILE A 114 5.60 -9.96 3.24
C ILE A 114 5.45 -11.21 4.09
N HIS A 115 4.24 -11.51 4.55
CA HIS A 115 3.97 -12.77 5.22
C HIS A 115 4.09 -13.89 4.19
N LEU A 116 5.24 -14.56 4.18
CA LEU A 116 5.36 -15.89 3.58
C LEU A 116 4.64 -16.84 4.55
N GLY A 117 3.37 -17.09 4.28
CA GLY A 117 2.63 -18.20 4.89
C GLY A 117 3.23 -19.54 4.51
#